data_AF-A0A0G1WMZ2-F1
#
_entry.id   AF-A0A0G1WMZ2-F1
#
_cell.length_a   1.000
_cell.length_b   1.000
_cell.length_c   1.000
_cell.angle_alpha   90.00
_cell.angle_beta   90.00
_cell.angle_gamma   90.00
#
_symmetry.space_group_name_H-M   'P 1'
#
loop_
_entity.id
_entity.type
_entity.pdbx_description
1 polymer ?
#
loop_
_entity_poly.entity_id
_entity_poly.type
_entity_poly.pdbx_seq_one_letter_code
_entity_poly.pdbx_strand_id
1 'polypeptide(L)'
;KGERIETLDRTTHALPDGAIIIEDTERIIDLAGIMGGENSAVSEETKEIFLQAAVFDPVRIYRASRALNFSSAASKIYSAGIDAARTEDAIRRAIGLLKECGVFVSHGNFIDLYPKKETPKKILFRPEYANRLIGETIKSDFYKKVFTALGFRAHAKKRCYARGWASRRARK
;
A
#
# COMPACT_ATOMS: atom_id res chain seq x y z
N LYS A 1 23.34 0.28 -12.69
CA LYS A 1 24.06 1.55 -12.39
C LYS A 1 24.36 2.26 -13.70
N GLY A 2 23.91 3.51 -13.88
CA GLY A 2 23.93 4.20 -15.19
C GLY A 2 22.67 3.96 -16.04
N GLU A 3 21.72 3.19 -15.53
CA GLU A 3 20.41 2.99 -16.15
C GLU A 3 19.56 4.25 -16.08
N ARG A 4 18.68 4.40 -17.07
CA ARG A 4 17.80 5.56 -17.23
C ARG A 4 16.40 5.08 -17.62
N ILE A 5 15.40 5.88 -17.28
CA ILE A 5 14.02 5.66 -17.67
C ILE A 5 13.43 7.00 -18.10
N GLU A 6 12.65 6.99 -19.18
CA GLU A 6 11.77 8.09 -19.54
C GLU A 6 10.40 7.85 -18.94
N THR A 7 9.95 8.76 -18.08
CA THR A 7 8.68 8.64 -17.36
C THR A 7 7.53 9.32 -18.08
N LEU A 8 6.29 9.10 -17.61
CA LEU A 8 5.04 9.65 -18.19
C LEU A 8 5.00 11.17 -18.38
N ASP A 9 5.87 11.91 -17.69
CA ASP A 9 6.04 13.36 -17.84
C ASP A 9 7.06 13.74 -18.92
N ARG A 10 7.50 12.76 -19.73
CA ARG A 10 8.51 12.89 -20.80
C ARG A 10 9.86 13.38 -20.30
N THR A 11 10.15 13.12 -19.03
CA THR A 11 11.45 13.42 -18.43
C THR A 11 12.29 12.15 -18.35
N THR A 12 13.54 12.21 -18.81
CA THR A 12 14.49 11.11 -18.65
C THR A 12 15.22 11.24 -17.32
N HIS A 13 14.97 10.29 -16.42
CA HIS A 13 15.64 10.21 -15.13
C HIS A 13 16.80 9.21 -15.16
N ALA A 14 17.94 9.61 -14.58
CA ALA A 14 18.97 8.65 -14.21
C ALA A 14 18.56 7.95 -12.90
N LEU A 15 18.64 6.62 -12.87
CA LEU A 15 18.17 5.86 -11.71
C LEU A 15 19.13 6.05 -10.52
N PRO A 16 18.65 6.52 -9.36
CA PRO A 16 19.47 6.63 -8.17
C PRO A 16 19.76 5.24 -7.59
N ASP A 17 20.88 5.12 -6.86
CA ASP A 17 21.25 3.88 -6.19
C ASP A 17 20.13 3.44 -5.22
N GLY A 18 19.70 2.17 -5.35
CA GLY A 18 18.64 1.59 -4.53
C GLY A 18 17.21 1.93 -4.96
N ALA A 19 17.03 2.60 -6.11
CA ALA A 19 15.73 2.68 -6.77
C ALA A 19 15.15 1.29 -7.01
N ILE A 20 13.84 1.16 -6.84
CA ILE A 20 13.09 -0.05 -7.18
C ILE A 20 12.52 0.20 -8.56
N ILE A 21 12.66 -0.78 -9.46
CA ILE A 21 12.16 -0.72 -10.83
C ILE A 21 11.27 -1.91 -11.12
N ILE A 22 10.50 -1.79 -12.18
CA ILE A 22 9.80 -2.89 -12.83
C ILE A 22 10.27 -2.93 -14.27
N GLU A 23 10.62 -4.11 -14.73
CA GLU A 23 11.10 -4.36 -16.08
C GLU A 23 10.34 -5.52 -16.69
N ASP A 24 10.21 -5.47 -18.00
CA ASP A 24 9.85 -6.63 -18.82
C ASP A 24 11.13 -7.34 -19.28
N THR A 25 11.03 -8.23 -20.27
CA THR A 25 12.19 -8.99 -20.79
C THR A 25 13.23 -8.13 -21.52
N GLU A 26 12.88 -6.90 -21.89
CA GLU A 26 13.70 -6.04 -22.77
C GLU A 26 14.11 -4.73 -22.09
N ARG A 27 13.25 -4.17 -21.22
CA ARG A 27 13.39 -2.79 -20.77
C ARG A 27 12.68 -2.50 -19.44
N ILE A 28 13.10 -1.41 -18.82
CA ILE A 28 12.45 -0.83 -17.65
C ILE A 28 11.15 -0.16 -18.07
N ILE A 29 10.06 -0.44 -17.35
CA ILE A 29 8.70 0.05 -17.63
C ILE A 29 8.11 0.89 -16.50
N ASP A 30 8.63 0.80 -15.27
CA ASP A 30 8.13 1.60 -14.15
C ASP A 30 9.25 1.93 -13.17
N LEU A 31 9.30 3.19 -12.73
CA LEU A 31 10.02 3.56 -11.52
C LEU A 31 9.10 3.29 -10.33
N ALA A 32 9.19 2.06 -9.83
CA ALA A 32 8.26 1.43 -8.93
C ALA A 32 7.83 2.35 -7.77
N GLY A 33 6.54 2.62 -7.68
CA GLY A 33 5.95 3.43 -6.60
C GLY A 33 6.28 4.93 -6.67
N ILE A 34 6.90 5.39 -7.76
CA ILE A 34 7.18 6.79 -8.04
C ILE A 34 6.45 7.20 -9.32
N MET A 35 6.79 6.64 -10.48
CA MET A 35 6.15 7.01 -11.75
C MET A 35 6.35 5.96 -12.83
N GLY A 36 5.30 5.71 -13.61
CA GLY A 36 5.33 4.85 -14.79
C GLY A 36 6.31 5.36 -15.84
N GLY A 37 6.86 4.42 -16.61
CA GLY A 37 7.58 4.71 -17.84
C GLY A 37 6.64 5.11 -18.97
N GLU A 38 7.10 6.00 -19.84
CA GLU A 38 6.34 6.41 -21.04
C GLU A 38 6.10 5.23 -21.98
N ASN A 39 7.06 4.29 -22.04
CA ASN A 39 7.05 3.12 -22.90
C ASN A 39 5.96 2.08 -22.57
N SER A 40 5.36 2.14 -21.37
CA SER A 40 4.24 1.28 -20.95
C SER A 40 2.99 2.08 -20.59
N ALA A 41 2.94 3.36 -20.99
CA ALA A 41 1.80 4.22 -20.74
C ALA A 41 0.54 3.70 -21.45
N VAL A 42 -0.61 3.85 -20.81
CA VAL A 42 -1.90 3.63 -21.47
C VAL A 42 -2.15 4.78 -22.44
N SER A 43 -2.49 4.44 -23.68
CA SER A 43 -2.82 5.37 -24.77
C SER A 43 -4.23 5.11 -25.31
N GLU A 44 -4.71 5.96 -26.23
CA GLU A 44 -6.00 5.76 -26.91
C GLU A 44 -6.06 4.46 -27.73
N GLU A 45 -4.90 3.95 -28.15
CA GLU A 45 -4.78 2.72 -28.92
C GLU A 45 -4.79 1.46 -28.03
N THR A 46 -4.61 1.63 -26.72
CA THR A 46 -4.49 0.52 -25.77
C THR A 46 -5.77 -0.32 -25.73
N LYS A 47 -5.62 -1.63 -25.94
CA LYS A 47 -6.73 -2.61 -25.90
C LYS A 47 -6.70 -3.51 -24.67
N GLU A 48 -5.51 -3.70 -24.11
CA GLU A 48 -5.27 -4.57 -22.96
C GLU A 48 -4.42 -3.83 -21.94
N ILE A 49 -4.75 -4.00 -20.66
CA ILE A 49 -4.03 -3.36 -19.56
C ILE A 49 -3.67 -4.38 -18.50
N PHE A 50 -2.52 -4.17 -17.87
CA PHE A 50 -2.13 -4.87 -16.66
C PHE A 50 -2.40 -3.97 -15.45
N LEU A 51 -3.22 -4.45 -14.51
CA LEU A 51 -3.47 -3.74 -13.26
C LEU A 51 -2.50 -4.23 -12.19
N GLN A 52 -1.73 -3.30 -11.62
CA GLN A 52 -0.75 -3.59 -10.59
C GLN A 52 -1.12 -2.93 -9.25
N ALA A 53 -1.05 -3.71 -8.18
CA ALA A 53 -1.14 -3.23 -6.80
C ALA A 53 -0.04 -3.92 -5.98
N ALA A 54 1.12 -3.27 -5.91
CA ALA A 54 2.29 -3.78 -5.22
C ALA A 54 2.54 -3.00 -3.93
N VAL A 55 3.36 -3.56 -3.02
CA VAL A 55 3.86 -2.87 -1.83
C VAL A 55 5.37 -2.81 -1.92
N PHE A 56 5.91 -1.60 -1.82
CA PHE A 56 7.35 -1.34 -1.92
C PHE A 56 7.93 -0.93 -0.57
N ASP A 57 9.26 -1.02 -0.45
CA ASP A 57 9.96 -0.54 0.74
C ASP A 57 9.83 1.00 0.85
N PRO A 58 9.16 1.53 1.89
CA PRO A 58 8.86 2.95 1.99
C PRO A 58 10.12 3.82 2.12
N VAL A 59 11.20 3.29 2.72
CA VAL A 59 12.46 4.01 2.91
C VAL A 59 13.19 4.13 1.57
N ARG A 60 13.20 3.08 0.76
CA ARG A 60 13.77 3.11 -0.59
C ARG A 60 13.00 4.07 -1.49
N ILE A 61 11.66 4.02 -1.47
CA ILE A 61 10.84 4.98 -2.22
C ILE A 61 11.16 6.41 -1.79
N TYR A 62 11.17 6.71 -0.49
CA TYR A 62 11.49 8.04 0.02
C TYR A 62 12.87 8.53 -0.45
N ARG A 63 13.90 7.68 -0.33
CA ARG A 63 15.27 8.02 -0.74
C ARG A 63 15.37 8.26 -2.24
N ALA A 64 14.76 7.40 -3.05
CA ALA A 64 14.77 7.54 -4.51
C ALA A 64 14.03 8.82 -4.96
N SER A 65 12.84 9.10 -4.42
CA SER A 65 12.11 10.34 -4.71
C SER A 65 12.89 11.60 -4.32
N ARG A 66 13.59 11.58 -3.18
CA ARG A 66 14.44 12.70 -2.76
C ARG A 66 15.66 12.86 -3.67
N ALA A 67 16.32 11.77 -4.05
CA ALA A 67 17.47 11.81 -4.96
C ALA A 67 17.10 12.33 -6.35
N LEU A 68 15.89 12.00 -6.83
CA LEU A 68 15.35 12.51 -8.10
C LEU A 68 14.83 13.94 -8.01
N ASN A 69 14.77 14.53 -6.81
CA ASN A 69 14.11 15.80 -6.53
C ASN A 69 12.68 15.87 -7.10
N PHE A 70 11.97 14.73 -7.06
CA PHE A 70 10.66 14.57 -7.67
C PHE A 70 9.71 13.84 -6.71
N SER A 71 8.48 14.33 -6.59
CA SER A 71 7.48 13.75 -5.70
C SER A 71 6.09 13.68 -6.35
N SER A 72 5.76 12.51 -6.87
CA SER A 72 4.43 12.16 -7.36
C SER A 72 3.44 11.86 -6.23
N ALA A 73 2.15 11.81 -6.56
CA ALA A 73 1.12 11.31 -5.63
C ALA A 73 1.43 9.87 -5.15
N ALA A 74 1.89 9.00 -6.06
CA ALA A 74 2.28 7.64 -5.72
C ALA A 74 3.43 7.63 -4.69
N SER A 75 4.50 8.39 -4.94
CA SER A 75 5.67 8.41 -4.04
C SER A 75 5.33 8.83 -2.61
N LYS A 76 4.38 9.77 -2.45
CA LYS A 76 3.92 10.23 -1.13
C LYS A 76 3.16 9.14 -0.39
N ILE A 77 2.32 8.39 -1.08
CA ILE A 77 1.57 7.26 -0.50
C ILE A 77 2.53 6.12 -0.14
N TYR A 78 3.40 5.73 -1.06
CA TYR A 78 4.32 4.63 -0.86
C TYR A 78 5.39 4.90 0.20
N SER A 79 5.92 6.13 0.27
CA SER A 79 6.89 6.50 1.33
C SER A 79 6.29 6.55 2.73
N ALA A 80 4.98 6.78 2.87
CA ALA A 80 4.27 6.66 4.14
C ALA A 80 3.99 5.21 4.55
N GLY A 81 4.14 4.26 3.62
CA GLY A 81 3.81 2.85 3.79
C GLY A 81 2.35 2.57 3.48
N ILE A 82 2.09 1.37 2.93
CA ILE A 82 0.76 0.92 2.58
C ILE A 82 0.44 -0.44 3.19
N ASP A 83 -0.84 -0.69 3.42
CA ASP A 83 -1.32 -1.95 3.98
C ASP A 83 -1.38 -3.03 2.89
N ALA A 84 -0.44 -3.97 2.94
CA ALA A 84 -0.37 -5.09 2.00
C ALA A 84 -1.61 -5.99 2.00
N ALA A 85 -2.41 -5.99 3.08
CA ALA A 85 -3.66 -6.76 3.12
C ALA A 85 -4.77 -6.18 2.23
N ARG A 86 -4.58 -4.98 1.64
CA ARG A 86 -5.58 -4.28 0.84
C ARG A 86 -5.32 -4.30 -0.66
N THR A 87 -4.20 -4.87 -1.13
CA THR A 87 -3.80 -4.85 -2.54
C THR A 87 -4.83 -5.56 -3.43
N GLU A 88 -5.27 -6.76 -3.05
CA GLU A 88 -6.29 -7.51 -3.81
C GLU A 88 -7.63 -6.74 -3.89
N ASP A 89 -8.08 -6.19 -2.75
CA ASP A 89 -9.32 -5.40 -2.68
C ASP A 89 -9.23 -4.13 -3.54
N ALA A 90 -8.05 -3.51 -3.61
CA ALA A 90 -7.80 -2.35 -4.47
C ALA A 90 -7.92 -2.71 -5.96
N ILE A 91 -7.33 -3.82 -6.41
CA ILE A 91 -7.48 -4.29 -7.81
C ILE A 91 -8.94 -4.62 -8.11
N ARG A 92 -9.63 -5.35 -7.21
CA ARG A 92 -11.05 -5.67 -7.39
C ARG A 92 -11.91 -4.42 -7.49
N ARG A 93 -11.61 -3.38 -6.71
CA ARG A 93 -12.31 -2.09 -6.81
C ARG A 93 -12.01 -1.39 -8.14
N ALA A 94 -10.76 -1.40 -8.59
CA ALA A 94 -10.37 -0.82 -9.88
C ALA A 94 -11.09 -1.51 -11.05
N ILE A 95 -11.16 -2.84 -11.04
CA ILE A 95 -11.95 -3.63 -12.01
C ILE A 95 -13.42 -3.23 -11.97
N GLY A 96 -14.01 -3.07 -10.77
CA GLY A 96 -15.38 -2.60 -10.62
C GLY A 96 -15.62 -1.23 -11.24
N LEU A 97 -14.70 -0.27 -11.00
CA LEU A 97 -14.77 1.07 -11.60
C LEU A 97 -14.72 1.02 -13.13
N LEU A 98 -13.82 0.22 -13.70
CA LEU A 98 -13.74 0.07 -15.16
C LEU A 98 -15.06 -0.42 -15.75
N LYS A 99 -15.71 -1.40 -15.10
CA LYS A 99 -17.03 -1.90 -15.51
C LYS A 99 -18.11 -0.82 -15.39
N GLU A 100 -18.10 -0.04 -14.31
CA GLU A 100 -19.02 1.10 -14.12
C GLU A 100 -18.86 2.16 -15.22
N CYS A 101 -17.64 2.34 -15.74
CA CYS A 101 -17.35 3.23 -16.87
C CYS A 101 -17.72 2.64 -18.24
N GLY A 102 -18.35 1.46 -18.29
CA GLY A 102 -18.77 0.81 -19.55
C GLY A 102 -17.65 0.05 -20.26
N VAL A 103 -16.48 -0.13 -19.63
CA VAL A 103 -15.40 -0.96 -20.19
C VAL A 103 -15.80 -2.43 -20.05
N PHE A 104 -15.77 -3.16 -21.16
CA PHE A 104 -15.88 -4.62 -21.12
C PHE A 104 -14.61 -5.20 -20.50
N VAL A 105 -14.73 -5.70 -19.26
CA VAL A 105 -13.59 -6.28 -18.53
C VAL A 105 -13.69 -7.80 -18.52
N SER A 106 -12.84 -8.44 -19.31
CA SER A 106 -12.44 -9.84 -19.14
C SER A 106 -11.04 -9.86 -18.53
N HIS A 107 -10.81 -10.68 -17.50
CA HIS A 107 -9.49 -10.78 -16.89
C HIS A 107 -9.14 -12.24 -16.56
N GLY A 108 -7.84 -12.55 -16.58
CA GLY A 108 -7.31 -13.84 -16.14
C GLY A 108 -7.31 -13.99 -14.61
N ASN A 109 -6.57 -14.98 -14.11
CA ASN A 109 -6.42 -15.17 -12.67
C ASN A 109 -5.62 -14.02 -12.04
N PHE A 110 -5.96 -13.69 -10.79
CA PHE A 110 -5.14 -12.81 -9.97
C PHE A 110 -3.82 -13.51 -9.64
N ILE A 111 -2.70 -12.81 -9.84
CA ILE A 111 -1.37 -13.27 -9.43
C ILE A 111 -1.01 -12.51 -8.14
N ASP A 112 -0.97 -13.23 -7.01
CA ASP A 112 -0.60 -12.67 -5.70
C ASP A 112 0.75 -13.22 -5.23
N LEU A 113 1.80 -12.41 -5.35
CA LEU A 113 3.16 -12.73 -4.90
C LEU A 113 3.37 -12.17 -3.48
N TYR A 114 2.90 -12.92 -2.48
CA TYR A 114 2.99 -12.52 -1.07
C TYR A 114 3.68 -13.59 -0.20
N PRO A 115 5.00 -13.77 -0.33
CA PRO A 115 5.73 -14.88 0.29
C PRO A 115 5.73 -14.83 1.82
N LYS A 116 5.73 -13.61 2.39
CA LYS A 116 5.73 -13.39 3.84
C LYS A 116 4.55 -12.54 4.26
N LYS A 117 3.41 -13.19 4.48
CA LYS A 117 2.20 -12.50 4.94
C LYS A 117 2.41 -11.85 6.29
N GLU A 118 2.07 -10.57 6.38
CA GLU A 118 2.06 -9.87 7.65
C GLU A 118 1.01 -10.48 8.58
N THR A 119 1.39 -10.63 9.85
CA THR A 119 0.48 -11.12 10.88
C THR A 119 0.07 -9.98 11.82
N PRO A 120 -1.18 -9.96 12.29
CA PRO A 120 -1.65 -8.92 13.20
C PRO A 120 -0.82 -8.90 14.48
N LYS A 121 -0.18 -7.76 14.75
CA LYS A 121 0.53 -7.54 16.01
C LYS A 121 -0.48 -7.45 17.15
N LYS A 122 -0.15 -8.07 18.29
CA LYS A 122 -0.91 -7.98 19.53
C LYS A 122 -0.26 -6.92 20.42
N ILE A 123 -0.99 -5.84 20.70
CA ILE A 123 -0.48 -4.74 21.54
C ILE A 123 -1.13 -4.82 22.92
N LEU A 124 -0.31 -4.79 23.97
CA LEU A 124 -0.81 -4.73 25.34
C LEU A 124 -1.27 -3.30 25.67
N PHE A 125 -2.54 -3.15 26.02
CA PHE A 125 -3.12 -1.90 26.49
C PHE A 125 -3.58 -2.02 27.94
N ARG A 126 -3.26 -1.00 28.75
CA ARG A 126 -3.57 -0.90 30.19
C ARG A 126 -4.38 0.39 30.43
N PRO A 127 -5.70 0.30 30.67
CA PRO A 127 -6.55 1.47 30.89
C PRO A 127 -6.03 2.39 32.00
N GLU A 128 -5.47 1.83 33.06
CA GLU A 128 -4.96 2.59 34.21
C GLU A 128 -3.75 3.45 33.81
N TYR A 129 -2.88 2.92 32.96
CA TYR A 129 -1.73 3.66 32.45
C TYR A 129 -2.16 4.78 31.50
N ALA A 130 -3.16 4.50 30.63
CA ALA A 130 -3.72 5.51 29.74
C ALA A 130 -4.39 6.64 30.53
N ASN A 131 -5.21 6.32 31.53
CA ASN A 131 -5.85 7.29 32.42
C ASN A 131 -4.82 8.18 33.12
N ARG A 132 -3.71 7.60 33.61
CA ARG A 132 -2.63 8.36 34.25
C ARG A 132 -1.93 9.32 33.28
N LEU A 133 -1.73 8.93 32.02
CA LEU A 133 -1.12 9.80 31.01
C LEU A 133 -2.05 10.91 30.54
N ILE A 134 -3.35 10.61 30.41
CA ILE A 134 -4.38 11.56 29.96
C ILE A 134 -4.73 12.54 31.09
N GLY A 135 -4.66 12.11 32.35
CA GLY A 135 -5.06 12.88 33.52
C GLY A 135 -6.56 12.77 33.83
N GLU A 136 -7.26 11.80 33.25
CA GLU A 136 -8.70 11.60 33.42
C GLU A 136 -9.07 10.13 33.67
N THR A 137 -10.11 9.90 34.48
CA THR A 137 -10.63 8.56 34.76
C THR A 137 -11.62 8.12 33.67
N ILE A 138 -11.11 7.42 32.66
CA ILE A 138 -11.93 6.83 31.60
C ILE A 138 -12.21 5.36 31.91
N LYS A 139 -13.47 4.94 31.77
CA LYS A 139 -13.90 3.54 32.00
C LYS A 139 -13.34 2.60 30.93
N SER A 140 -12.92 1.40 31.32
CA SER A 140 -12.40 0.36 30.43
C SER A 140 -13.31 0.00 29.25
N ASP A 141 -14.63 0.07 29.45
CA ASP A 141 -15.61 -0.21 28.39
C ASP A 141 -15.59 0.83 27.27
N PHE A 142 -15.27 2.09 27.58
CA PHE A 142 -15.13 3.13 26.57
C PHE A 142 -13.95 2.81 25.65
N TYR A 143 -12.79 2.46 26.20
CA TYR A 143 -11.64 2.04 25.41
C TYR A 143 -11.96 0.84 24.52
N LYS A 144 -12.65 -0.17 25.07
CA LYS A 144 -13.07 -1.34 24.29
C LYS A 144 -14.00 -0.97 23.12
N LYS A 145 -14.96 -0.07 23.36
CA LYS A 145 -15.87 0.45 22.33
C LYS A 145 -15.10 1.19 21.23
N VAL A 146 -14.21 2.11 21.60
CA VAL A 146 -13.39 2.89 20.65
C VAL A 146 -12.48 1.96 19.84
N PHE A 147 -11.77 1.03 20.48
CA PHE A 147 -10.92 0.07 19.76
C PHE A 147 -11.71 -0.79 18.78
N THR A 148 -12.90 -1.25 19.18
CA THR A 148 -13.76 -2.03 18.29
C THR A 148 -14.25 -1.19 17.10
N ALA A 149 -14.63 0.06 17.31
CA ALA A 149 -15.04 0.99 16.26
C ALA A 149 -13.89 1.30 15.28
N LEU A 150 -12.66 1.40 15.78
CA LEU A 150 -11.45 1.55 14.96
C LEU A 150 -11.00 0.24 14.26
N GLY A 151 -11.73 -0.87 14.44
CA GLY A 151 -11.47 -2.14 13.77
C GLY A 151 -10.53 -3.09 14.51
N PHE A 152 -10.11 -2.76 15.74
CA PHE A 152 -9.30 -3.65 16.57
C PHE A 152 -10.18 -4.70 17.26
N ARG A 153 -9.68 -5.93 17.37
CA ARG A 153 -10.29 -6.95 18.24
C ARG A 153 -9.73 -6.83 19.65
N ALA A 154 -10.53 -6.36 20.60
CA ALA A 154 -10.18 -6.23 22.01
C ALA A 154 -10.63 -7.45 22.83
N HIS A 155 -9.69 -8.07 23.57
CA HIS A 155 -9.97 -9.21 24.46
C HIS A 155 -9.83 -8.78 25.93
N ALA A 156 -10.82 -9.14 26.77
CA ALA A 156 -10.80 -8.84 28.20
C ALA A 156 -10.05 -9.95 28.96
N LYS A 157 -8.76 -9.76 29.27
CA LYS A 157 -8.02 -10.60 30.23
C LYS A 157 -6.95 -9.79 30.97
N LYS A 158 -7.28 -8.87 31.90
CA LYS A 158 -6.32 -7.97 32.60
C LYS A 158 -5.25 -7.28 31.69
N ARG A 159 -5.45 -7.35 30.37
CA ARG A 159 -4.51 -7.15 29.27
C ARG A 159 -5.38 -7.02 28.04
N CYS A 160 -5.69 -5.79 27.63
CA CYS A 160 -6.41 -5.57 26.38
C CYS A 160 -5.41 -5.77 25.24
N TYR A 161 -5.68 -6.73 24.35
CA TYR A 161 -4.90 -6.91 23.13
C TYR A 161 -5.59 -6.16 22.00
N ALA A 162 -4.91 -5.23 21.35
CA ALA A 162 -5.37 -4.65 20.09
C ALA A 162 -4.71 -5.43 18.95
N ARG A 163 -5.49 -6.06 18.06
CA ARG A 163 -4.98 -6.59 16.78
C ARG A 163 -4.86 -5.42 15.80
N GLY A 164 -3.62 -5.07 15.44
CA GLY A 164 -3.31 -3.98 14.50
C GLY A 164 -4.13 -4.04 13.21
N TRP A 165 -4.24 -2.88 12.53
CA TRP A 165 -5.04 -2.65 11.31
C TRP A 165 -4.84 -3.68 10.19
N ALA A 166 -3.70 -4.38 10.16
CA ALA A 166 -3.28 -5.35 9.14
C ALA A 166 -4.12 -6.65 9.01
N SER A 167 -5.34 -6.73 9.54
CA SER A 167 -6.24 -7.83 9.15
C SER A 167 -7.72 -7.49 9.38
N ARG A 168 -8.37 -6.87 8.42
CA ARG A 168 -9.85 -6.99 8.33
C ARG A 168 -10.29 -8.40 7.97
N ARG A 169 -9.39 -9.27 7.45
CA ARG A 169 -9.66 -10.70 7.17
C ARG A 169 -8.72 -11.64 7.92
N ALA A 170 -8.99 -11.80 9.21
CA ALA A 170 -8.80 -13.10 9.86
C ALA A 170 -10.15 -13.54 10.42
N ARG A 171 -11.14 -13.61 9.52
CA ARG A 171 -12.44 -14.25 9.70
C ARG A 171 -12.69 -15.03 8.41
N LYS A 172 -12.83 -16.35 8.60
CA LYS A 172 -13.40 -17.41 7.74
C LYS A 172 -13.51 -17.13 6.26
#